data_AF-A0A7X3IAN2-F1
#
_entry.id   AF-A0A7X3IAN2-F1
#
_cell.length_a   1.000
_cell.length_b   1.000
_cell.length_c   1.000
_cell.angle_alpha   90.00
_cell.angle_beta   90.00
_cell.angle_gamma   90.00
#
_symmetry.space_group_name_H-M   'P 1'
#
loop_
_entity.id
_entity.type
_entity.pdbx_description
1 polymer ?
#
loop_
_entity_poly.entity_id
_entity_poly.type
_entity_poly.pdbx_seq_one_letter_code
_entity_poly.pdbx_strand_id
1 'polypeptide(L)'
;MSKSEDYQGLRERLERKLREKEEAYSAASLAHFREVEDLRLQIHLVDQVLRGGGAASEPSEAAEGGSKILLAGEVPQLILRALAEAEPHGLSGGELNEIVVKAGFAKDSAEKNKTKLRLAGRAHRDPKAGGRWRLGPGQA
;
A
#
# COMPACT_ATOMS: atom_id res chain seq x y z
N MET A 1 -20.29 -22.44 48.21
CA MET A 1 -19.82 -22.37 46.81
C MET A 1 -18.98 -23.61 46.57
N SER A 2 -19.42 -24.45 45.63
CA SER A 2 -18.86 -25.78 45.42
C SER A 2 -17.64 -25.67 44.50
N LYS A 3 -16.56 -26.41 44.79
CA LYS A 3 -15.33 -26.43 43.95
C LYS A 3 -15.64 -26.66 42.46
N SER A 4 -16.73 -27.36 42.16
CA SER A 4 -17.27 -27.58 40.81
C SER A 4 -17.60 -26.27 40.07
N GLU A 5 -18.19 -25.30 40.75
CA GLU A 5 -18.58 -24.00 40.18
C GLU A 5 -17.34 -23.16 39.84
N ASP A 6 -16.29 -23.26 40.67
CA ASP A 6 -15.01 -22.58 40.47
C ASP A 6 -14.25 -23.14 39.25
N TYR A 7 -14.26 -24.46 39.04
CA TYR A 7 -13.63 -25.08 37.88
C TYR A 7 -14.39 -24.81 36.58
N GLN A 8 -15.71 -24.68 36.63
CA GLN A 8 -16.52 -24.33 35.46
C GLN A 8 -16.22 -22.89 35.00
N GLY A 9 -16.16 -21.93 35.92
CA GLY A 9 -15.77 -20.56 35.61
C GLY A 9 -14.29 -20.40 35.20
N LEU A 10 -13.41 -21.31 35.63
CA LEU A 10 -12.02 -21.36 35.16
C LEU A 10 -11.94 -21.91 33.73
N ARG A 11 -12.71 -22.96 33.42
CA ARG A 11 -12.79 -23.56 32.08
C ARG A 11 -13.25 -22.55 31.03
N GLU A 12 -14.33 -21.82 31.29
CA GLU A 12 -14.83 -20.79 30.37
C GLU A 12 -13.81 -19.67 30.11
N ARG A 13 -13.04 -19.28 31.14
CA ARG A 13 -11.96 -18.29 30.99
C ARG A 13 -10.81 -18.81 30.13
N LEU A 14 -10.46 -20.08 30.26
CA LEU A 14 -9.42 -20.71 29.43
C LEU A 14 -9.88 -20.86 27.97
N GLU A 15 -11.12 -21.26 27.72
CA GLU A 15 -11.67 -21.35 26.36
C GLU A 15 -11.77 -19.98 25.68
N ARG A 16 -12.03 -18.91 26.44
CA ARG A 16 -12.01 -17.54 25.91
C ARG A 16 -10.59 -17.11 25.53
N LYS A 17 -9.62 -17.33 26.41
CA LYS A 17 -8.21 -17.04 26.14
C LYS A 17 -7.68 -17.85 24.95
N LEU A 18 -8.10 -19.10 24.80
CA LEU A 18 -7.71 -19.92 23.65
C LEU A 18 -8.23 -19.31 22.35
N ARG A 19 -9.51 -18.96 22.28
CA ARG A 19 -10.11 -18.29 21.11
C ARG A 19 -9.44 -16.97 20.76
N GLU A 20 -9.18 -16.11 21.76
CA GLU A 20 -8.45 -14.86 21.54
C GLU A 20 -7.04 -15.09 20.97
N LYS A 21 -6.35 -16.15 21.42
CA LYS A 21 -5.03 -16.52 20.90
C LYS A 21 -5.10 -17.10 19.48
N GLU A 22 -6.10 -17.92 19.19
CA GLU A 22 -6.33 -18.47 17.84
C GLU A 22 -6.68 -17.37 16.83
N GLU A 23 -7.55 -16.42 17.21
CA GLU A 23 -7.89 -15.26 16.39
C GLU A 23 -6.67 -14.36 16.15
N ALA A 24 -5.88 -14.08 17.19
CA ALA A 24 -4.65 -13.30 17.05
C ALA A 24 -3.63 -14.00 16.14
N TYR A 25 -3.47 -15.32 16.26
CA TYR A 25 -2.59 -16.10 15.39
C TYR A 25 -3.08 -16.12 13.94
N SER A 26 -4.39 -16.26 13.72
CA SER A 26 -5.02 -16.19 12.39
C SER A 26 -4.83 -14.82 11.75
N ALA A 27 -5.08 -13.75 12.50
CA ALA A 27 -4.88 -12.37 12.04
C ALA A 27 -3.41 -12.07 11.72
N ALA A 28 -2.48 -12.51 12.56
CA ALA A 28 -1.05 -12.36 12.33
C ALA A 28 -0.59 -13.16 11.10
N SER A 29 -1.08 -14.39 10.94
CA SER A 29 -0.79 -15.23 9.78
C SER A 29 -1.30 -14.61 8.48
N LEU A 30 -2.51 -14.03 8.51
CA LEU A 30 -3.08 -13.31 7.37
C LEU A 30 -2.27 -12.02 7.06
N ALA A 31 -1.82 -11.30 8.08
CA ALA A 31 -0.98 -10.12 7.91
C ALA A 31 0.37 -10.47 7.27
N HIS A 32 1.03 -11.53 7.75
CA HIS A 32 2.27 -12.04 7.14
C HIS A 32 2.06 -12.52 5.71
N PHE A 33 0.95 -13.20 5.41
CA PHE A 33 0.62 -13.60 4.04
C PHE A 33 0.50 -12.38 3.11
N ARG A 34 -0.20 -11.33 3.56
CA ARG A 34 -0.32 -10.07 2.81
C ARG A 34 1.03 -9.38 2.58
N GLU A 35 1.90 -9.41 3.58
CA GLU A 35 3.26 -8.85 3.48
C GLU A 35 4.11 -9.62 2.45
N VAL A 36 4.06 -10.95 2.47
CA VAL A 36 4.75 -11.80 1.47
C VAL A 36 4.25 -11.50 0.05
N GLU A 37 2.93 -11.33 -0.13
CA GLU A 37 2.36 -10.97 -1.43
C GLU A 37 2.78 -9.55 -1.87
N ASP A 38 2.81 -8.56 -0.99
CA ASP A 38 3.31 -7.20 -1.33
C ASP A 38 4.79 -7.24 -1.74
N LEU A 39 5.61 -8.02 -1.02
CA LEU A 39 7.03 -8.21 -1.37
C LEU A 39 7.21 -8.91 -2.72
N ARG A 40 6.42 -9.95 -3.01
CA ARG A 40 6.43 -10.63 -4.33
C ARG A 40 6.08 -9.67 -5.46
N LEU A 41 5.09 -8.80 -5.25
CA LEU A 41 4.71 -7.78 -6.22
C LEU A 41 5.81 -6.74 -6.42
N GLN A 42 6.49 -6.31 -5.35
CA GLN A 42 7.65 -5.41 -5.46
C GLN A 42 8.80 -6.04 -6.25
N ILE A 43 9.12 -7.31 -5.99
CA ILE A 43 10.12 -8.05 -6.75
C ILE A 43 9.75 -8.11 -8.23
N HIS A 44 8.48 -8.43 -8.55
CA HIS A 44 8.01 -8.49 -9.93
C HIS A 44 8.13 -7.15 -10.65
N LEU A 45 7.79 -6.04 -9.99
CA LEU A 45 7.94 -4.68 -10.54
C LEU A 45 9.42 -4.34 -10.80
N VAL A 46 10.31 -4.70 -9.87
CA VAL A 46 11.76 -4.52 -10.05
C VAL A 46 12.25 -5.36 -11.24
N ASP A 47 11.83 -6.61 -11.37
CA ASP A 47 12.16 -7.48 -12.50
C ASP A 47 11.67 -6.92 -13.83
N GLN A 48 10.47 -6.32 -13.87
CA GLN A 48 9.97 -5.64 -15.07
C GLN A 48 10.83 -4.44 -15.44
N VAL A 49 11.26 -3.63 -14.48
CA VAL A 49 12.16 -2.50 -14.73
C VAL A 49 13.53 -2.98 -15.21
N LEU A 50 14.06 -4.06 -14.62
CA LEU A 50 15.33 -4.65 -15.02
C LEU A 50 15.28 -5.30 -16.41
N ARG A 51 14.15 -5.92 -16.78
CA ARG A 51 13.93 -6.50 -18.13
C ARG A 51 13.55 -5.45 -19.17
N GLY A 52 12.88 -4.37 -18.75
CA GLY A 52 12.33 -3.30 -19.60
C GLY A 52 13.32 -2.20 -20.00
N GLY A 53 14.62 -2.49 -20.00
CA GLY A 53 15.65 -1.65 -20.63
C GLY A 53 15.65 -1.70 -22.17
N GLY A 54 14.74 -2.44 -22.80
CA GLY A 54 14.62 -2.47 -24.25
C GLY A 54 13.38 -3.22 -24.73
N ALA A 55 12.78 -2.67 -25.78
CA ALA A 55 11.68 -3.19 -26.58
C ALA A 55 10.25 -2.94 -26.05
N ALA A 56 9.55 -2.11 -26.83
CA ALA A 56 8.10 -2.01 -26.91
C ALA A 56 7.43 -3.38 -27.20
N SER A 57 6.11 -3.42 -26.97
CA SER A 57 5.14 -4.54 -27.22
C SER A 57 4.98 -5.45 -26.00
N GLU A 58 3.83 -5.68 -25.33
CA GLU A 58 2.39 -5.41 -25.51
C GLU A 58 1.74 -5.32 -24.11
N PRO A 59 0.54 -4.72 -23.94
CA PRO A 59 -0.15 -4.68 -22.65
C PRO A 59 -0.77 -6.05 -22.33
N SER A 60 -0.10 -6.85 -21.51
CA SER A 60 -0.68 -8.06 -20.93
C SER A 60 -1.67 -7.65 -19.83
N GLU A 61 -2.97 -7.88 -20.07
CA GLU A 61 -4.11 -7.60 -19.16
C GLU A 61 -3.93 -8.13 -17.72
N ALA A 62 -2.99 -9.05 -17.49
CA ALA A 62 -2.67 -9.57 -16.15
C ALA A 62 -1.94 -8.56 -15.24
N ALA A 63 -1.24 -7.57 -15.79
CA ALA A 63 -0.50 -6.56 -15.02
C ALA A 63 -1.39 -5.38 -14.53
N GLU A 64 -2.54 -5.18 -15.16
CA GLU A 64 -3.54 -4.17 -14.78
C GLU A 64 -4.22 -4.51 -13.44
N GLY A 65 -4.54 -5.79 -13.23
CA GLY A 65 -5.27 -6.26 -12.04
C GLY A 65 -4.46 -6.13 -10.75
N GLY A 66 -3.19 -6.53 -10.75
CA GLY A 66 -2.31 -6.43 -9.58
C GLY A 66 -1.96 -4.99 -9.21
N SER A 67 -1.73 -4.14 -10.23
CA SER A 67 -1.48 -2.72 -10.02
C SER A 67 -2.72 -1.98 -9.51
N LYS A 68 -3.93 -2.32 -9.99
CA LYS A 68 -5.19 -1.74 -9.47
C LYS A 68 -5.40 -2.01 -7.98
N ILE A 69 -5.06 -3.20 -7.50
CA ILE A 69 -5.31 -3.60 -6.10
C ILE A 69 -4.36 -2.88 -5.13
N LEU A 70 -3.07 -2.73 -5.46
CA LEU A 70 -2.12 -2.00 -4.61
C LEU A 70 -2.32 -0.47 -4.62
N LEU A 71 -2.87 0.06 -5.72
CA LEU A 71 -3.18 1.49 -5.86
C LEU A 71 -4.56 1.87 -5.29
N ALA A 72 -5.38 0.90 -4.88
CA ALA A 72 -6.69 1.15 -4.27
C ALA A 72 -6.62 1.60 -2.80
N GLY A 73 -5.42 1.61 -2.19
CA GLY A 73 -5.23 2.11 -0.84
C GLY A 73 -5.53 3.61 -0.69
N GLU A 74 -5.97 4.03 0.49
CA GLU A 74 -6.37 5.42 0.76
C GLU A 74 -5.23 6.43 0.51
N VAL A 75 -3.99 6.10 0.91
CA VAL A 75 -2.83 7.00 0.73
C VAL A 75 -2.43 7.15 -0.76
N PRO A 76 -2.28 6.08 -1.56
CA PRO A 76 -2.10 6.20 -3.01
C PRO A 76 -3.17 7.04 -3.71
N GLN A 77 -4.45 6.82 -3.39
CA GLN A 77 -5.56 7.57 -3.98
C GLN A 77 -5.53 9.04 -3.57
N LEU A 78 -5.22 9.34 -2.30
CA LEU A 78 -5.06 10.70 -1.81
C LEU A 78 -3.95 11.44 -2.55
N ILE A 79 -2.80 10.80 -2.75
CA ILE A 79 -1.68 11.39 -3.50
C ILE A 79 -2.07 11.63 -4.96
N LEU A 80 -2.70 10.65 -5.62
CA LEU A 80 -3.15 10.80 -7.01
C LEU A 80 -4.16 11.93 -7.19
N ARG A 81 -5.14 12.01 -6.29
CA ARG A 81 -6.13 13.09 -6.29
C ARG A 81 -5.47 14.46 -6.08
N ALA A 82 -4.55 14.57 -5.12
CA ALA A 82 -3.81 15.80 -4.89
C ALA A 82 -2.99 16.22 -6.12
N LEU A 83 -2.39 15.26 -6.83
CA LEU A 83 -1.67 15.53 -8.07
C LEU A 83 -2.60 15.95 -9.20
N ALA A 84 -3.78 15.34 -9.32
CA ALA A 84 -4.81 15.72 -10.29
C ALA A 84 -5.31 17.15 -10.06
N GLU A 85 -5.55 17.53 -8.80
CA GLU A 85 -5.99 18.87 -8.42
C GLU A 85 -4.88 19.94 -8.64
N ALA A 86 -3.61 19.53 -8.63
CA ALA A 86 -2.46 20.41 -8.83
C ALA A 86 -1.94 20.43 -10.29
N GLU A 87 -2.57 19.71 -11.21
CA GLU A 87 -2.25 19.80 -12.63
C GLU A 87 -2.50 21.23 -13.16
N PRO A 88 -1.66 21.74 -14.08
CA PRO A 88 -0.49 21.11 -14.70
C PRO A 88 0.83 21.39 -13.93
N HIS A 89 0.77 22.04 -12.77
CA HIS A 89 1.95 22.54 -12.06
C HIS A 89 2.63 21.43 -11.24
N GLY A 90 1.85 20.46 -10.75
CA GLY A 90 2.31 19.37 -9.89
C GLY A 90 2.62 19.83 -8.46
N LEU A 91 2.99 18.90 -7.60
CA LEU A 91 3.29 19.15 -6.18
C LEU A 91 4.72 18.77 -5.84
N SER A 92 5.36 19.50 -4.94
CA SER A 92 6.64 19.08 -4.36
C SER A 92 6.46 17.83 -3.49
N GLY A 93 7.57 17.13 -3.25
CA GLY A 93 7.55 15.97 -2.36
C GLY A 93 7.18 16.32 -0.91
N GLY A 94 7.42 17.57 -0.49
CA GLY A 94 7.03 18.11 0.82
C GLY A 94 5.52 18.34 0.90
N GLU A 95 4.93 19.01 -0.09
CA GLU A 95 3.49 19.25 -0.16
C GLU A 95 2.69 17.93 -0.14
N LEU A 96 3.15 16.91 -0.88
CA LEU A 96 2.53 15.58 -0.83
C LEU A 96 2.63 14.94 0.57
N ASN A 97 3.75 15.11 1.27
CA ASN A 97 3.90 14.60 2.62
C ASN A 97 2.94 15.32 3.58
N GLU A 98 2.81 16.64 3.48
CA GLU A 98 1.91 17.44 4.30
C GLU A 98 0.44 17.05 4.08
N ILE A 99 0.03 16.81 2.85
CA ILE A 99 -1.34 16.36 2.52
C ILE A 99 -1.65 15.01 3.19
N VAL A 100 -0.73 14.06 3.09
CA VAL A 100 -0.89 12.74 3.69
C VAL A 100 -0.90 12.81 5.22
N VAL A 101 -0.05 13.64 5.82
CA VAL A 101 -0.03 13.87 7.28
C VAL A 101 -1.30 14.58 7.76
N LYS A 102 -1.79 15.59 7.03
CA LYS A 102 -3.03 16.30 7.34
C LYS A 102 -4.26 15.38 7.27
N ALA A 103 -4.20 14.34 6.43
CA ALA A 103 -5.21 13.29 6.36
C ALA A 103 -5.08 12.23 7.48
N GLY A 104 -4.13 12.37 8.40
CA GLY A 104 -3.97 11.49 9.57
C GLY A 104 -3.02 10.31 9.37
N PHE A 105 -2.31 10.24 8.23
CA PHE A 105 -1.37 9.16 7.94
C PHE A 105 0.07 9.53 8.29
N ALA A 106 0.91 8.50 8.51
CA ALA A 106 2.33 8.70 8.79
C ALA A 106 3.08 9.25 7.57
N LYS A 107 4.07 10.14 7.81
CA LYS A 107 4.97 10.66 6.77
C LYS A 107 5.70 9.54 6.01
N ASP A 108 6.14 8.51 6.71
CA ASP A 108 6.80 7.34 6.09
C ASP A 108 5.88 6.61 5.11
N SER A 109 4.56 6.61 5.38
CA SER A 109 3.56 6.07 4.47
C SER A 109 3.49 6.89 3.18
N ALA A 110 3.60 8.22 3.26
CA ALA A 110 3.64 9.09 2.10
C ALA A 110 4.86 8.79 1.21
N GLU A 111 6.04 8.61 1.80
CA GLU A 111 7.28 8.33 1.04
C GLU A 111 7.27 6.96 0.37
N LYS A 112 6.80 5.93 1.07
CA LYS A 112 6.59 4.59 0.50
C LYS A 112 5.61 4.63 -0.66
N ASN A 113 4.46 5.29 -0.49
CA ASN A 113 3.43 5.32 -1.53
C ASN A 113 3.81 6.19 -2.74
N LYS A 114 4.54 7.29 -2.56
CA LYS A 114 5.15 8.03 -3.70
C LYS A 114 6.07 7.14 -4.53
N THR A 115 6.87 6.31 -3.86
CA THR A 115 7.76 5.36 -4.55
C THR A 115 6.96 4.28 -5.28
N LYS A 116 5.94 3.69 -4.63
CA LYS A 116 5.03 2.72 -5.28
C LYS A 116 4.34 3.31 -6.51
N LEU A 117 3.81 4.54 -6.39
CA LEU A 117 3.16 5.25 -7.50
C LEU A 117 4.11 5.54 -8.67
N ARG A 118 5.38 5.84 -8.37
CA ARG A 118 6.42 6.02 -9.38
C ARG A 118 6.73 4.73 -10.13
N LEU A 119 6.91 3.64 -9.39
CA LEU A 119 7.19 2.33 -9.98
C LEU A 119 6.01 1.80 -10.80
N ALA A 120 4.78 2.09 -10.37
CA ALA A 120 3.56 1.76 -11.10
C ALA A 120 3.28 2.70 -12.30
N GLY A 121 4.14 3.68 -12.57
CA GLY A 121 3.95 4.63 -13.68
C GLY A 121 2.78 5.60 -13.52
N ARG A 122 2.15 5.68 -12.34
CA ARG A 122 0.97 6.52 -12.08
C ARG A 122 1.32 7.93 -11.64
N ALA A 123 2.51 8.12 -11.10
CA ALA A 123 3.07 9.43 -10.83
C ALA A 123 4.53 9.46 -11.28
N HIS A 124 5.03 10.61 -11.69
CA HIS A 124 6.45 10.78 -11.99
C HIS A 124 6.97 12.06 -11.37
N ARG A 125 8.27 12.08 -11.08
CA ARG A 125 8.96 13.28 -10.61
C ARG A 125 9.59 13.95 -11.83
N ASP A 126 9.11 15.13 -12.18
CA ASP A 126 9.62 15.91 -13.31
C ASP A 126 10.90 16.66 -12.88
N PRO A 127 12.09 16.27 -13.38
CA PRO A 127 13.34 16.94 -13.05
C PRO A 127 13.44 18.34 -13.66
N LYS A 128 12.70 18.65 -14.74
CA LYS A 128 12.71 19.94 -15.42
C LYS A 128 11.82 20.97 -14.70
N ALA A 129 10.77 20.51 -14.04
CA ALA A 129 9.89 21.34 -13.20
C ALA A 129 10.37 21.41 -11.73
N GLY A 130 11.68 21.51 -11.48
CA GLY A 130 12.23 21.62 -10.12
C GLY A 130 12.05 20.37 -9.25
N GLY A 131 11.81 19.20 -9.85
CA GLY A 131 11.60 17.96 -9.11
C GLY A 131 10.20 17.83 -8.52
N ARG A 132 9.20 18.52 -9.07
CA ARG A 132 7.78 18.37 -8.72
C ARG A 132 7.23 17.04 -9.22
N TRP A 133 6.35 16.46 -8.43
CA TRP A 133 5.58 15.27 -8.73
C TRP A 133 4.36 15.63 -9.56
N ARG A 134 4.06 14.78 -10.54
CA ARG A 134 2.98 14.92 -11.51
C ARG A 134 2.32 13.57 -11.77
N LEU A 135 1.11 13.57 -12.33
CA LEU A 135 0.48 12.34 -12.80
C LEU A 135 1.32 11.73 -13.94
N GLY A 136 1.38 10.41 -13.96
CA GLY A 136 2.04 9.65 -15.03
C GLY A 136 1.16 9.57 -16.28
N PRO A 137 1.75 9.31 -17.46
CA PRO A 137 1.01 9.11 -18.70
C PRO A 137 0.11 7.87 -18.57
N GLY A 138 -1.19 8.09 -18.36
CA GLY A 138 -2.14 7.03 -18.04
C GLY A 138 -3.48 7.53 -17.50
N GLN A 139 -3.62 8.84 -17.27
CA GLN A 139 -4.90 9.54 -17.19
C GLN A 139 -4.76 10.90 -17.91
N ALA A 140 -5.14 10.92 -19.18
CA ALA A 140 -5.60 12.08 -19.92
C ALA A 140 -6.95 11.72 -20.53
#